data_AF-A0A3B4A550-F1
#
_entry.id   AF-A0A3B4A550-F1
#
_cell.length_a   1.000
_cell.length_b   1.000
_cell.length_c   1.000
_cell.angle_alpha   90.00
_cell.angle_beta   90.00
_cell.angle_gamma   90.00
#
_symmetry.space_group_name_H-M   'P 1'
#
loop_
_entity.id
_entity.type
_entity.pdbx_description
1 polymer ?
#
loop_
_entity_poly.entity_id
_entity_poly.type
_entity_poly.pdbx_seq_one_letter_code
_entity_poly.pdbx_strand_id
1 'polypeptide(L)'
;MTVDFEECIKDSPRFRAGVDDVETEVVEIEAKLDKLVKLCSGMIDAGRAYVTANKLLVNGIKDLGTQCKKEEMISILFDQAQRSIKQQIHTFIKEDVRKFKDTKKQFDRVRDDMELAQVKNAQAPKNKPHEAEEASQVILCTTCTLCTKKFEILDAVRAFNIQTFLSN
;
A
#
# COMPACT_ATOMS: atom_id res chain seq x y z
N MET A 1 -41.40 -59.45 32.61
CA MET A 1 -41.92 -60.68 33.23
C MET A 1 -41.79 -60.51 34.75
N THR A 2 -42.84 -60.69 35.54
CA THR A 2 -42.75 -60.63 37.01
C THR A 2 -42.71 -62.06 37.54
N VAL A 3 -41.62 -62.42 38.19
CA VAL A 3 -41.44 -63.76 38.76
C VAL A 3 -42.32 -63.89 40.01
N ASP A 4 -43.22 -64.85 40.02
CA ASP A 4 -44.16 -65.07 41.13
C ASP A 4 -43.43 -65.64 42.34
N PHE A 5 -43.60 -64.99 43.50
CA PHE A 5 -42.89 -65.33 44.73
C PHE A 5 -43.28 -66.73 45.23
N GLU A 6 -44.52 -67.16 44.98
CA GLU A 6 -44.99 -68.48 45.39
C GLU A 6 -44.37 -69.61 44.55
N GLU A 7 -44.16 -69.37 43.25
CA GLU A 7 -43.48 -70.31 42.33
C GLU A 7 -41.97 -70.37 42.61
N CYS A 8 -41.37 -69.26 43.06
CA CYS A 8 -39.99 -69.19 43.54
C CYS A 8 -39.75 -70.09 44.76
N ILE A 9 -40.63 -70.03 45.77
CA ILE A 9 -40.53 -70.88 46.97
C ILE A 9 -40.66 -72.37 46.60
N LYS A 10 -41.48 -72.70 45.60
CA LYS A 10 -41.73 -74.08 45.15
C LYS A 10 -40.65 -74.63 44.22
N ASP A 11 -39.68 -73.83 43.78
CA ASP A 11 -38.71 -74.17 42.73
C ASP A 11 -39.40 -74.83 41.51
N SER A 12 -40.50 -74.25 41.05
CA SER A 12 -41.30 -74.90 40.02
C SER A 12 -40.54 -74.95 38.67
N PRO A 13 -40.87 -75.90 37.77
CA PRO A 13 -40.34 -75.88 36.41
C PRO A 13 -40.60 -74.56 35.67
N ARG A 14 -41.72 -73.89 35.99
CA ARG A 14 -42.11 -72.60 35.40
C ARG A 14 -41.24 -71.45 35.90
N PHE A 15 -40.88 -71.46 37.19
CA PHE A 15 -39.94 -70.51 37.76
C PHE A 15 -38.57 -70.62 37.09
N ARG A 16 -38.02 -71.84 36.96
CA ARG A 16 -36.73 -72.09 36.29
C ARG A 16 -36.70 -71.60 34.85
N ALA A 17 -37.71 -71.93 34.05
CA ALA A 17 -37.81 -71.43 32.68
C ALA A 17 -37.83 -69.89 32.60
N GLY A 18 -38.56 -69.23 33.51
CA GLY A 18 -38.57 -67.76 33.56
C GLY A 18 -37.24 -67.13 33.96
N VAL A 19 -36.45 -67.82 34.80
CA VAL A 19 -35.07 -67.41 35.11
C VAL A 19 -34.17 -67.59 33.90
N ASP A 20 -34.23 -68.73 33.21
CA ASP A 20 -33.44 -69.01 32.00
C ASP A 20 -33.73 -67.99 30.87
N ASP A 21 -35.00 -67.62 30.70
CA ASP A 21 -35.42 -66.58 29.73
C ASP A 21 -34.79 -65.23 30.06
N VAL A 22 -34.86 -64.80 31.33
CA VAL A 22 -34.27 -63.54 31.79
C VAL A 22 -32.74 -63.58 31.69
N GLU A 23 -32.10 -64.70 32.02
CA GLU A 23 -30.66 -64.87 31.88
C GLU A 23 -30.23 -64.74 30.42
N THR A 24 -30.99 -65.34 29.49
CA THR A 24 -30.76 -65.21 28.05
C THR A 24 -30.91 -63.75 27.58
N GLU A 25 -31.95 -63.04 28.04
CA GLU A 25 -32.14 -61.61 27.73
C GLU A 25 -30.99 -60.75 28.26
N VAL A 26 -30.50 -61.03 29.48
CA VAL A 26 -29.36 -60.33 30.08
C VAL A 26 -28.10 -60.53 29.23
N VAL A 27 -27.78 -61.77 28.84
CA VAL A 27 -26.62 -62.07 27.99
C VAL A 27 -26.71 -61.35 26.63
N GLU A 28 -27.91 -61.29 26.03
CA GLU A 28 -28.12 -60.52 24.81
C GLU A 28 -27.91 -59.01 24.99
N ILE A 29 -28.40 -58.44 26.10
CA ILE A 29 -28.22 -57.03 26.42
C ILE A 29 -26.75 -56.71 26.64
N GLU A 30 -26.02 -57.55 27.37
CA GLU A 30 -24.58 -57.41 27.58
C GLU A 30 -23.83 -57.39 26.24
N ALA A 31 -24.13 -58.31 25.33
CA ALA A 31 -23.52 -58.35 23.99
C ALA A 31 -23.84 -57.09 23.15
N LYS A 32 -25.08 -56.58 23.25
CA LYS A 32 -25.49 -55.34 22.56
C LYS A 32 -24.77 -54.11 23.13
N LEU A 33 -24.59 -54.04 24.45
CA LEU A 33 -23.86 -52.98 25.13
C LEU A 33 -22.37 -52.99 24.77
N ASP A 34 -21.72 -54.16 24.74
CA ASP A 34 -20.33 -54.30 24.31
C ASP A 34 -20.13 -53.82 22.86
N LYS A 35 -21.04 -54.19 21.97
CA LYS A 35 -21.04 -53.70 20.58
C LYS A 35 -21.20 -52.16 20.51
N LEU A 36 -22.08 -51.59 21.32
CA LEU A 36 -22.30 -50.14 21.36
C LEU A 36 -21.02 -49.40 21.82
N VAL A 37 -20.32 -49.91 22.84
CA VAL A 37 -19.04 -49.35 23.30
C VAL A 37 -17.98 -49.34 22.19
N LYS A 38 -17.89 -50.43 21.42
CA LYS A 38 -16.99 -50.51 20.26
C LYS A 38 -17.32 -49.49 19.17
N LEU A 39 -18.61 -49.30 18.87
CA LEU A 39 -19.07 -48.29 17.91
C LEU A 39 -18.76 -46.86 18.38
N CYS A 40 -18.99 -46.56 19.67
CA CYS A 40 -18.65 -45.27 20.25
C CYS A 40 -17.14 -44.98 20.16
N SER A 41 -16.30 -45.97 20.46
CA SER A 41 -14.84 -45.85 20.31
C SER A 41 -14.45 -45.52 18.86
N GLY A 42 -14.99 -46.26 17.89
CA GLY A 42 -14.73 -46.01 16.47
C GLY A 42 -15.17 -44.61 16.00
N MET A 43 -16.31 -44.12 16.50
CA MET A 43 -16.78 -42.76 16.23
C MET A 43 -15.81 -41.70 16.79
N ILE A 44 -15.29 -41.89 18.01
CA ILE A 44 -14.33 -40.97 18.62
C ILE A 44 -13.02 -40.95 17.81
N ASP A 45 -12.53 -42.11 17.39
CA ASP A 45 -11.32 -42.21 16.55
C ASP A 45 -11.49 -41.49 15.22
N ALA A 46 -12.61 -41.72 14.53
CA ALA A 46 -12.95 -41.02 13.30
C ALA A 46 -13.05 -39.50 13.51
N GLY A 47 -13.66 -39.06 14.63
CA GLY A 47 -13.74 -37.65 15.01
C GLY A 47 -12.36 -37.01 15.22
N ARG A 48 -11.42 -37.70 15.89
CA ARG A 48 -10.04 -37.23 16.06
C ARG A 48 -9.31 -37.09 14.72
N ALA A 49 -9.47 -38.08 13.84
CA ALA A 49 -8.89 -38.05 12.49
C ALA A 49 -9.45 -36.86 11.68
N TYR A 50 -10.77 -36.65 11.72
CA TYR A 50 -11.44 -35.52 11.08
C TYR A 50 -10.92 -34.16 11.56
N VAL A 51 -10.83 -33.96 12.89
CA VAL A 51 -10.30 -32.71 13.47
C VAL A 51 -8.86 -32.46 13.01
N THR A 52 -8.04 -33.51 12.93
CA THR A 52 -6.66 -33.41 12.46
C THR A 52 -6.60 -33.01 10.98
N ALA A 53 -7.40 -33.66 10.13
CA ALA A 53 -7.50 -33.33 8.71
C ALA A 53 -7.99 -31.88 8.49
N ASN A 54 -8.99 -31.43 9.25
CA ASN A 54 -9.47 -30.05 9.19
C ASN A 54 -8.40 -29.04 9.60
N LYS A 55 -7.62 -29.31 10.65
CA LYS A 55 -6.50 -28.44 11.04
C LYS A 55 -5.48 -28.30 9.92
N LEU A 56 -5.12 -29.41 9.27
CA LEU A 56 -4.19 -29.38 8.14
C LEU A 56 -4.76 -28.60 6.94
N LEU A 57 -6.05 -28.77 6.63
CA LEU A 57 -6.71 -28.01 5.57
C LEU A 57 -6.70 -26.51 5.85
N VAL A 58 -7.08 -26.09 7.05
CA VAL A 58 -7.08 -24.67 7.46
C VAL A 58 -5.67 -24.07 7.36
N ASN A 59 -4.65 -24.81 7.80
CA ASN A 59 -3.26 -24.36 7.67
C ASN A 59 -2.85 -24.20 6.21
N GLY A 60 -3.18 -25.17 5.34
CA GLY A 60 -2.89 -25.06 3.90
C GLY A 60 -3.58 -23.87 3.24
N ILE A 61 -4.83 -23.57 3.60
CA ILE A 61 -5.54 -22.37 3.13
C ILE A 61 -4.83 -21.10 3.60
N LYS A 62 -4.39 -21.05 4.86
CA LYS A 62 -3.66 -19.91 5.42
C LYS A 62 -2.33 -19.68 4.71
N ASP A 63 -1.58 -20.75 4.44
CA ASP A 63 -0.31 -20.68 3.72
C ASP A 63 -0.49 -20.14 2.30
N LEU A 64 -1.54 -20.59 1.59
CA LEU A 64 -1.94 -20.01 0.30
C LEU A 64 -2.28 -18.52 0.42
N GLY A 65 -3.04 -18.13 1.45
CA GLY A 65 -3.35 -16.73 1.75
C GLY A 65 -2.08 -15.88 1.95
N THR A 66 -1.07 -16.40 2.63
CA THR A 66 0.21 -15.69 2.81
C THR A 66 1.04 -15.58 1.54
N GLN A 67 0.84 -16.46 0.56
CA GLN A 67 1.47 -16.35 -0.76
C GLN A 67 0.78 -15.30 -1.64
N CYS A 68 -0.47 -14.92 -1.34
CA CYS A 68 -1.14 -13.78 -1.95
C CYS A 68 -0.59 -12.43 -1.44
N LYS A 69 0.74 -12.26 -1.44
CA LYS A 69 1.50 -11.02 -1.13
C LYS A 69 1.26 -9.85 -2.09
N LYS A 70 0.16 -9.90 -2.84
CA LYS A 70 -0.20 -8.87 -3.80
C LYS A 70 -0.35 -7.52 -3.10
N GLU A 71 -0.86 -7.51 -1.86
CA GLU A 71 -0.96 -6.29 -1.05
C GLU A 71 0.40 -5.72 -0.66
N GLU A 72 1.36 -6.57 -0.28
CA GLU A 72 2.73 -6.15 0.06
C GLU A 72 3.44 -5.55 -1.17
N MET A 73 3.29 -6.19 -2.34
CA MET A 73 3.84 -5.69 -3.60
C MET A 73 3.19 -4.37 -4.03
N ILE A 74 1.86 -4.24 -3.91
CA ILE A 74 1.12 -3.01 -4.19
C ILE A 74 1.57 -1.89 -3.25
N SER A 75 1.76 -2.18 -1.96
CA SER A 75 2.24 -1.22 -0.97
C SER A 75 3.64 -0.69 -1.30
N ILE A 76 4.56 -1.57 -1.70
CA ILE A 76 5.94 -1.18 -2.09
C ILE A 76 5.91 -0.30 -3.34
N LEU A 77 5.12 -0.68 -4.35
CA LEU A 77 4.98 0.10 -5.58
C LEU A 77 4.39 1.48 -5.32
N PHE A 78 3.37 1.59 -4.47
CA PHE A 78 2.75 2.86 -4.13
C PHE A 78 3.72 3.78 -3.39
N ASP A 79 4.45 3.24 -2.42
CA ASP A 79 5.45 3.96 -1.65
C ASP A 79 6.61 4.46 -2.53
N GLN A 80 7.06 3.65 -3.49
CA GLN A 80 8.07 4.04 -4.47
C GLN A 80 7.55 5.11 -5.45
N ALA A 81 6.32 4.99 -5.95
CA ALA A 81 5.69 5.99 -6.81
C ALA A 81 5.53 7.33 -6.07
N GLN A 82 5.05 7.29 -4.83
CA GLN A 82 4.89 8.47 -3.97
C GLN A 82 6.23 9.17 -3.74
N ARG A 83 7.30 8.42 -3.40
CA ARG A 83 8.65 9.01 -3.24
C ARG A 83 9.17 9.63 -4.52
N SER A 84 9.03 8.93 -5.66
CA SER A 84 9.50 9.42 -6.96
C SER A 84 8.79 10.71 -7.36
N ILE A 85 7.45 10.74 -7.30
CA ILE A 85 6.64 11.92 -7.62
C ILE A 85 7.00 13.08 -6.70
N LYS A 86 7.08 12.83 -5.38
CA LYS A 86 7.46 13.86 -4.41
C LYS A 86 8.83 14.45 -4.71
N GLN A 87 9.81 13.61 -5.04
CA GLN A 87 11.16 14.06 -5.36
C GLN A 87 11.18 14.89 -6.64
N GLN A 88 10.50 14.44 -7.71
CA GLN A 88 10.42 15.17 -8.97
C GLN A 88 9.76 16.54 -8.79
N ILE A 89 8.63 16.61 -8.08
CA ILE A 89 7.95 17.90 -7.77
C ILE A 89 8.86 18.81 -6.96
N HIS A 90 9.54 18.29 -5.94
CA HIS A 90 10.42 19.08 -5.09
C HIS A 90 11.61 19.63 -5.86
N THR A 91 12.24 18.81 -6.72
CA THR A 91 13.31 19.24 -7.62
C THR A 91 12.80 20.31 -8.58
N PHE A 92 11.65 20.11 -9.23
CA PHE A 92 11.07 21.09 -10.14
C PHE A 92 10.82 22.45 -9.48
N ILE A 93 10.21 22.46 -8.28
CA ILE A 93 9.96 23.69 -7.53
C ILE A 93 11.28 24.39 -7.16
N LYS A 94 12.26 23.63 -6.67
CA LYS A 94 13.52 24.21 -6.16
C LYS A 94 14.49 24.61 -7.26
N GLU A 95 14.60 23.82 -8.31
CA GLU A 95 15.63 23.99 -9.33
C GLU A 95 15.11 24.76 -10.52
N ASP A 96 13.89 24.52 -10.98
CA ASP A 96 13.39 25.16 -12.18
C ASP A 96 12.61 26.43 -11.82
N VAL A 97 11.56 26.30 -11.01
CA VAL A 97 10.67 27.43 -10.67
C VAL A 97 11.42 28.52 -9.91
N ARG A 98 12.26 28.16 -8.94
CA ARG A 98 13.02 29.14 -8.17
C ARG A 98 14.07 29.85 -9.03
N LYS A 99 14.87 29.12 -9.83
CA LYS A 99 15.86 29.73 -10.71
C LYS A 99 15.20 30.67 -11.71
N PHE A 100 14.06 30.29 -12.29
CA PHE A 100 13.30 31.17 -13.18
C PHE A 100 12.86 32.47 -12.49
N LYS A 101 12.33 32.38 -11.27
CA LYS A 101 11.96 33.58 -10.49
C LYS A 101 13.17 34.49 -10.25
N ASP A 102 14.32 33.92 -9.91
CA ASP A 102 15.56 34.67 -9.68
C ASP A 102 16.07 35.33 -10.96
N THR A 103 16.10 34.62 -12.08
CA THR A 103 16.46 35.15 -13.40
C THR A 103 15.51 36.26 -13.85
N LYS A 104 14.19 36.08 -13.66
CA LYS A 104 13.18 37.11 -13.95
C LYS A 104 13.41 38.36 -13.11
N LYS A 105 13.70 38.21 -11.81
CA LYS A 105 14.01 39.34 -10.94
C LYS A 105 15.25 40.10 -11.39
N GLN A 106 16.29 39.39 -11.85
CA GLN A 106 17.48 40.02 -12.42
C GLN A 106 17.16 40.76 -13.73
N PHE A 107 16.35 40.16 -14.60
CA PHE A 107 15.89 40.80 -15.83
C PHE A 107 15.11 42.10 -15.56
N ASP A 108 14.14 42.07 -14.65
CA ASP A 108 13.36 43.25 -14.27
C ASP A 108 14.27 44.36 -13.74
N ARG A 109 15.26 44.01 -12.90
CA ARG A 109 16.25 44.98 -12.40
C ARG A 109 17.09 45.60 -13.52
N VAL A 110 17.63 44.78 -14.44
CA VAL A 110 18.45 45.27 -15.55
C VAL A 110 17.62 46.14 -16.51
N ARG A 111 16.32 45.83 -16.68
CA ARG A 111 15.40 46.66 -17.44
C ARG A 111 15.26 48.04 -16.80
N ASP A 112 14.99 48.09 -15.50
CA ASP A 112 14.84 49.35 -14.76
C ASP A 112 16.15 50.17 -14.79
N ASP A 113 17.31 49.50 -14.66
CA ASP A 113 18.63 50.13 -14.80
C ASP A 113 18.85 50.71 -16.22
N MET A 114 18.35 50.03 -17.25
CA MET A 114 18.44 50.50 -18.65
C MET A 114 17.60 51.75 -18.87
N GLU A 115 16.38 51.81 -18.31
CA GLU A 115 15.53 53.00 -18.36
C GLU A 115 16.24 54.20 -17.70
N LEU A 116 16.87 53.99 -16.54
CA LEU A 116 17.69 55.03 -15.90
C LEU A 116 18.89 55.45 -16.75
N ALA A 117 19.58 54.49 -17.37
CA ALA A 117 20.71 54.78 -18.25
C ALA A 117 20.28 55.60 -19.48
N GLN A 118 19.12 55.28 -20.07
CA GLN A 118 18.49 56.03 -21.17
C GLN A 118 18.28 57.51 -20.81
N VAL A 119 17.70 57.78 -19.64
CA VAL A 119 17.49 59.14 -19.15
C VAL A 119 18.82 59.88 -18.98
N LYS A 120 19.82 59.24 -18.36
CA LYS A 120 21.14 59.84 -18.13
C LYS A 120 21.87 60.20 -19.42
N ASN A 121 21.85 59.33 -20.42
CA ASN A 121 22.47 59.61 -21.72
C ASN A 121 21.75 60.71 -22.50
N ALA A 122 20.41 60.73 -22.45
CA ALA A 122 19.62 61.79 -23.09
C ALA A 122 19.92 63.17 -22.49
N GLN A 123 20.25 63.22 -21.20
CA GLN A 123 20.62 64.43 -20.46
C GLN A 123 22.11 64.76 -20.51
N ALA A 124 22.94 63.97 -21.21
CA ALA A 124 24.38 64.13 -21.17
C ALA A 124 24.84 65.48 -21.76
N PRO A 125 25.76 66.19 -21.10
CA PRO A 125 26.21 67.51 -21.52
C PRO A 125 27.01 67.46 -22.82
N LYS A 126 26.46 68.03 -23.90
CA LYS A 126 27.08 68.05 -25.25
C LYS A 126 28.41 68.81 -25.30
N ASN A 127 28.65 69.70 -24.34
CA ASN A 127 29.90 70.46 -24.22
C ASN A 127 31.02 69.70 -23.50
N LYS A 128 30.74 68.50 -22.96
CA LYS A 128 31.71 67.64 -22.27
C LYS A 128 31.73 66.25 -22.90
N PRO A 129 32.54 66.05 -23.95
CA PRO A 129 32.52 64.81 -24.75
C PRO A 129 32.84 63.55 -23.93
N HIS A 130 33.68 63.65 -22.89
CA HIS A 130 34.00 62.52 -22.02
C HIS A 130 32.80 62.03 -21.19
N GLU A 131 32.03 62.96 -20.61
CA GLU A 131 30.83 62.61 -19.82
C GLU A 131 29.71 62.05 -20.72
N ALA A 132 29.60 62.54 -21.96
CA ALA A 132 28.67 62.02 -22.96
C ALA A 132 29.06 60.60 -23.43
N GLU A 133 30.35 60.34 -23.62
CA GLU A 133 30.87 59.03 -23.98
C GLU A 133 30.66 58.00 -22.86
N GLU A 134 30.91 58.37 -21.60
CA GLU A 134 30.64 57.50 -20.45
C GLU A 134 29.15 57.12 -20.36
N ALA A 135 28.24 58.08 -20.54
CA ALA A 135 26.80 57.81 -20.52
C ALA A 135 26.37 56.88 -21.67
N SER A 136 26.98 57.02 -22.84
CA SER A 136 26.74 56.13 -23.99
C SER A 136 27.25 54.71 -23.73
N GLN A 137 28.42 54.56 -23.10
CA GLN A 137 28.99 53.26 -22.74
C GLN A 137 28.13 52.54 -21.68
N VAL A 138 27.61 53.27 -20.70
CA VAL A 138 26.70 52.69 -19.69
C VAL A 138 25.43 52.15 -20.36
N ILE A 139 24.78 52.91 -21.25
CA ILE A 139 23.62 52.40 -22.00
C ILE A 139 23.96 51.15 -22.80
N LEU A 140 25.08 51.17 -23.54
CA LEU A 140 25.48 50.03 -24.37
C LEU A 140 25.67 48.77 -23.50
N CYS A 141 26.32 48.93 -22.35
CA CYS A 141 26.55 47.86 -21.38
C CYS A 141 25.23 47.30 -20.82
N THR A 142 24.31 48.17 -20.37
CA THR A 142 23.03 47.73 -19.82
C THR A 142 22.13 47.11 -20.89
N THR A 143 22.17 47.61 -22.13
CA THR A 143 21.44 47.03 -23.28
C THR A 143 21.94 45.63 -23.60
N CYS A 144 23.27 45.42 -23.61
CA CYS A 144 23.87 44.11 -23.80
C CYS A 144 23.43 43.12 -22.70
N THR A 145 23.48 43.57 -21.45
CA THR A 145 23.06 42.76 -20.28
C THR A 145 21.59 42.38 -20.37
N LEU A 146 20.72 43.32 -20.78
CA LEU A 146 19.29 43.06 -20.95
C LEU A 146 19.04 42.01 -22.04
N CYS A 147 19.76 42.08 -23.15
CA CYS A 147 19.71 41.08 -24.22
C CYS A 147 20.08 39.69 -23.69
N THR A 148 21.18 39.55 -22.94
CA THR A 148 21.57 38.26 -22.32
C THR A 148 20.48 37.72 -21.41
N LYS A 149 19.91 38.55 -20.52
CA LYS A 149 18.83 38.13 -19.63
C LYS A 149 17.54 37.78 -20.37
N LYS A 150 17.25 38.42 -21.49
CA LYS A 150 16.12 38.08 -22.36
C LYS A 150 16.28 36.68 -22.97
N PHE A 151 17.49 36.33 -23.43
CA PHE A 151 17.78 34.97 -23.92
C PHE A 151 17.65 33.92 -22.80
N GLU A 152 18.21 34.18 -21.61
CA GLU A 152 18.06 33.27 -20.46
C GLU A 152 16.58 33.01 -20.10
N ILE A 153 15.73 34.04 -20.10
CA ILE A 153 14.28 33.87 -19.85
C ILE A 153 13.63 33.06 -20.96
N LEU A 154 13.95 33.35 -22.23
CA LEU A 154 13.37 32.64 -23.37
C LEU A 154 13.71 31.14 -23.32
N ASP A 155 14.96 30.82 -22.99
CA ASP A 155 15.41 29.44 -22.84
C ASP A 155 14.74 28.75 -21.64
N ALA A 156 14.60 29.45 -20.51
CA ALA A 156 13.87 28.92 -19.36
C ALA A 156 12.39 28.64 -19.68
N VAL A 157 11.70 29.55 -20.38
CA VAL A 157 10.30 29.37 -20.80
C VAL A 157 10.16 28.19 -21.76
N ARG A 158 11.09 28.03 -22.70
CA ARG A 158 11.12 26.85 -23.59
C ARG A 158 11.32 25.56 -22.82
N ALA A 159 12.23 25.54 -21.85
CA ALA A 159 12.48 24.37 -21.01
C ALA A 159 11.23 23.95 -20.23
N PHE A 160 10.50 24.90 -19.62
CA PHE A 160 9.22 24.60 -18.96
C PHE A 160 8.17 24.02 -19.90
N ASN A 161 8.02 24.61 -21.09
CA ASN A 161 7.02 24.16 -22.06
C ASN A 161 7.34 22.74 -22.58
N ILE A 162 8.61 22.41 -22.79
CA ILE A 162 9.04 21.07 -23.23
C ILE A 162 8.85 20.03 -22.12
N GLN A 163 9.23 20.33 -20.87
CA GLN A 163 8.98 19.43 -19.74
C GLN A 163 7.47 19.15 -19.54
N THR A 164 6.62 20.15 -19.79
CA THR A 164 5.16 20.01 -19.74
C THR A 164 4.63 19.13 -20.89
N PHE A 165 5.24 19.22 -22.07
CA PHE A 165 4.84 18.44 -23.25
C PHE A 165 5.27 16.97 -23.17
N LEU A 166 6.42 16.66 -22.56
CA LEU A 166 6.90 15.28 -22.38
C LEU A 166 6.24 14.53 -21.20
N SER A 167 5.41 15.21 -20.41
CA SER A 167 4.72 14.64 -19.24
C SER A 167 3.24 14.30 -19.50
N ASN A 168 2.75 14.48 -20.73
CA ASN A 168 1.41 14.06 -21.20
C ASN A 168 1.55 12.96 -22.26
#